data_AF-A0A661GN07-F1
#
_entry.id   AF-A0A661GN07-F1
#
_cell.length_a   1.000
_cell.length_b   1.000
_cell.length_c   1.000
_cell.angle_alpha   90.00
_cell.angle_beta   90.00
_cell.angle_gamma   90.00
#
_symmetry.space_group_name_H-M   'P 1'
#
loop_
_entity.id
_entity.type
_entity.pdbx_description
1 polymer ?
#
loop_
_entity_poly.entity_id
_entity_poly.type
_entity_poly.pdbx_seq_one_letter_code
_entity_poly.pdbx_strand_id
1 'polypeptide(L)'
;MNGYDSRAMSKLNKIRNVVVSTVLASALLVGLGGQVSGAAVAEQRQLSFYHTHTQRNLQVIYAVDGEYVDSALAEINTFLADFRNGEQLVIDPALLDLIYDVRESLGGGGAFEVISAYRSPATNEMLRSKSSGVAKNSQHLLGNAIDVRLRGVSTTDLRDAAISLQRGGVGYYKKSDFVHIDTGSVRRW
;
A
#
# COMPACT_ATOMS: atom_id res chain seq x y z
N MET A 1 15.59 72.74 13.18
CA MET A 1 17.05 72.72 12.91
C MET A 1 17.21 72.40 11.45
N ASN A 2 17.51 73.43 10.65
CA ASN A 2 17.50 73.40 9.20
C ASN A 2 18.92 73.68 8.71
N GLY A 3 19.34 72.96 7.67
CA GLY A 3 20.33 73.41 6.69
C GLY A 3 21.77 73.03 6.99
N TYR A 4 22.35 72.22 6.10
CA TYR A 4 23.65 72.43 5.47
C TYR A 4 23.81 71.37 4.36
N ASP A 5 23.80 71.78 3.10
CA ASP A 5 25.03 72.09 2.35
C ASP A 5 24.81 71.85 0.86
N SER A 6 25.12 72.90 0.10
CA SER A 6 25.08 72.97 -1.34
C SER A 6 26.53 73.04 -1.81
N ARG A 7 27.05 71.98 -2.43
CA ARG A 7 28.38 72.00 -3.06
C ARG A 7 28.43 71.28 -4.40
N ALA A 8 28.69 72.13 -5.40
CA ALA A 8 29.80 72.03 -6.34
C ALA A 8 29.63 71.23 -7.63
N MET A 9 29.62 72.02 -8.71
CA MET A 9 29.83 71.69 -10.11
C MET A 9 31.26 71.23 -10.45
N SER A 10 31.39 70.74 -11.70
CA SER A 10 32.58 70.66 -12.58
C SER A 10 33.13 69.24 -12.76
N LYS A 11 33.46 68.73 -13.96
CA LYS A 11 33.94 69.36 -15.19
C LYS A 11 33.52 68.58 -16.44
N LEU A 12 33.35 69.32 -17.53
CA LEU A 12 33.36 68.86 -18.91
C LEU A 12 34.69 68.16 -19.25
N ASN A 13 34.65 67.14 -20.12
CA ASN A 13 35.55 67.09 -21.28
C ASN A 13 35.03 66.11 -22.34
N LYS A 14 34.71 66.68 -23.51
CA LYS A 14 34.60 66.02 -24.82
C LYS A 14 36.03 65.71 -25.27
N ILE A 15 36.33 64.50 -25.73
CA ILE A 15 37.25 64.25 -26.86
C ILE A 15 37.01 62.83 -27.42
N ARG A 16 36.98 62.83 -28.74
CA ARG A 16 36.83 61.76 -29.72
C ARG A 16 37.72 60.55 -29.43
N ASN A 17 37.19 59.35 -29.70
CA ASN A 17 37.81 58.44 -30.66
C ASN A 17 36.77 57.50 -31.26
N VAL A 18 36.68 57.57 -32.58
CA VAL A 18 35.92 56.69 -33.45
C VAL A 18 36.64 55.36 -33.48
N VAL A 19 35.96 54.28 -33.08
CA VAL A 19 36.28 52.94 -33.57
C VAL A 19 35.00 52.39 -34.16
N VAL A 20 34.98 52.37 -35.49
CA VAL A 20 34.02 51.65 -36.31
C VAL A 20 34.27 50.17 -36.08
N SER A 21 33.29 49.45 -35.54
CA SER A 21 33.18 47.99 -35.66
C SER A 21 31.71 47.59 -35.65
N THR A 22 31.08 47.67 -36.82
CA THR A 22 30.03 46.73 -37.25
C THR A 22 30.74 45.42 -37.61
N VAL A 23 30.32 44.20 -37.24
CA VAL A 23 29.02 43.53 -37.47
C VAL A 23 28.93 42.27 -36.59
N LEU A 24 27.72 42.02 -36.09
CA LEU A 24 27.07 40.79 -35.59
C LEU A 24 27.91 39.51 -35.33
N ALA A 25 27.89 39.06 -34.07
CA ALA A 25 27.93 37.65 -33.73
C ALA A 25 26.60 37.27 -33.06
N SER A 26 25.77 36.51 -33.76
CA SER A 26 24.55 35.92 -33.23
C SER A 26 24.90 34.91 -32.15
N ALA A 27 24.58 35.22 -30.89
CA ALA A 27 24.65 34.25 -29.81
C ALA A 27 23.46 33.28 -29.93
N LEU A 28 23.71 32.09 -30.49
CA LEU A 28 22.78 30.97 -30.44
C LEU A 28 22.78 30.45 -29.00
N LEU A 29 21.81 30.90 -28.19
CA LEU A 29 21.48 30.25 -26.92
C LEU A 29 20.82 28.92 -27.24
N VAL A 30 21.63 27.87 -27.40
CA VAL A 30 21.13 26.49 -27.34
C VAL A 30 20.76 26.25 -25.89
N GLY A 31 19.47 26.41 -25.58
CA GLY A 31 18.90 25.98 -24.33
C GLY A 31 19.07 24.47 -24.21
N LEU A 32 20.06 24.05 -23.42
CA LEU A 32 20.09 22.71 -22.84
C LEU A 32 18.96 22.63 -21.81
N GLY A 33 17.72 22.48 -22.31
CA GLY A 33 16.61 21.98 -21.52
C GLY A 33 16.92 20.55 -21.14
N GLY A 34 17.66 20.37 -20.04
CA GLY A 34 17.79 19.08 -19.39
C GLY A 34 16.40 18.60 -19.03
N GLN A 35 15.88 17.66 -19.80
CA GLN A 35 14.66 16.95 -19.45
C GLN A 35 14.96 16.19 -18.16
N VAL A 36 14.56 16.74 -17.03
CA VAL A 36 14.54 16.02 -15.77
C VAL A 36 13.43 14.99 -15.91
N SER A 37 13.78 13.81 -16.44
CA SER A 37 12.89 12.66 -16.40
C SER A 37 12.77 12.30 -14.93
N GLY A 38 11.73 12.80 -14.26
CA GLY A 38 11.38 12.32 -12.94
C GLY A 38 11.16 10.82 -13.06
N ALA A 39 12.02 10.01 -12.46
CA ALA A 39 11.79 8.58 -12.36
C ALA A 39 10.39 8.41 -11.73
N ALA A 40 9.48 7.77 -12.45
CA ALA A 40 8.19 7.39 -11.87
C ALA A 40 8.50 6.55 -10.64
N VAL A 41 7.95 6.94 -9.48
CA VAL A 41 8.05 6.11 -8.28
C VAL A 41 7.26 4.85 -8.57
N ALA A 42 7.93 3.69 -8.52
CA ALA A 42 7.28 2.40 -8.74
C ALA A 42 6.07 2.25 -7.80
N GLU A 43 4.95 1.76 -8.33
CA GLU A 43 3.77 1.48 -7.51
C GLU A 43 4.09 0.28 -6.62
N GLN A 44 3.97 0.44 -5.31
CA GLN A 44 4.26 -0.63 -4.35
C GLN A 44 2.99 -1.00 -3.59
N ARG A 45 2.65 -2.29 -3.60
CA ARG A 45 1.59 -2.84 -2.74
C ARG A 45 2.22 -3.42 -1.48
N GLN A 46 2.05 -2.71 -0.39
CA GLN A 46 2.55 -3.11 0.93
C GLN A 46 1.40 -3.49 1.85
N LEU A 47 1.55 -4.61 2.57
CA LEU A 47 0.67 -5.00 3.67
C LEU A 47 1.45 -5.08 4.97
N SER A 48 0.76 -4.82 6.07
CA SER A 48 1.28 -4.98 7.43
C SER A 48 0.33 -5.87 8.20
N PHE A 49 0.89 -6.84 8.91
CA PHE A 49 0.16 -7.85 9.65
C PHE A 49 0.68 -7.97 11.08
N TYR A 50 -0.22 -8.33 11.98
CA TYR A 50 0.08 -8.85 13.30
C TYR A 50 -0.73 -10.12 13.52
N HIS A 51 -0.08 -11.24 13.78
CA HIS A 51 -0.78 -12.51 13.99
C HIS A 51 -1.10 -12.67 15.48
N THR A 52 -2.39 -12.68 15.82
CA THR A 52 -2.87 -12.63 17.21
C THR A 52 -2.46 -13.84 18.06
N HIS A 53 -2.38 -15.03 17.45
CA HIS A 53 -1.93 -16.25 18.13
C HIS A 53 -0.40 -16.40 18.24
N THR A 54 0.35 -16.07 17.19
CA THR A 54 1.82 -16.23 17.18
C THR A 54 2.57 -14.99 17.66
N GLN A 55 1.86 -13.87 17.83
CA GLN A 55 2.38 -12.55 18.22
C GLN A 55 3.44 -11.98 17.27
N ARG A 56 3.60 -12.56 16.08
CA ARG A 56 4.54 -12.08 15.06
C ARG A 56 3.95 -10.89 14.31
N ASN A 57 4.83 -10.01 13.87
CA ASN A 57 4.52 -8.94 12.92
C ASN A 57 5.19 -9.24 11.58
N LEU A 58 4.55 -8.81 10.49
CA LEU A 58 5.13 -8.85 9.16
C LEU A 58 4.74 -7.56 8.44
N GLN A 59 5.71 -6.84 7.89
CA GLN A 59 5.48 -5.78 6.92
C GLN A 59 6.18 -6.17 5.64
N VAL A 60 5.45 -6.18 4.54
CA VAL A 60 5.94 -6.78 3.30
C VAL A 60 5.38 -6.05 2.09
N ILE A 61 6.26 -5.71 1.15
CA ILE A 61 5.89 -5.27 -0.19
C ILE A 61 5.78 -6.53 -1.04
N TYR A 62 4.55 -6.91 -1.39
CA TYR A 62 4.28 -8.18 -2.08
C TYR A 62 4.09 -8.01 -3.59
N ALA A 63 3.92 -6.78 -4.06
CA ALA A 63 3.90 -6.46 -5.48
C ALA A 63 4.56 -5.11 -5.77
N VAL A 64 5.23 -5.00 -6.92
CA VAL A 64 5.85 -3.78 -7.45
C VAL A 64 5.48 -3.65 -8.92
N ASP A 65 4.93 -2.51 -9.33
CA ASP A 65 4.49 -2.22 -10.70
C ASP A 65 3.58 -3.32 -11.31
N GLY A 66 2.70 -3.88 -10.46
CA GLY A 66 1.76 -4.93 -10.84
C GLY A 66 2.31 -6.36 -10.82
N GLU A 67 3.63 -6.53 -10.62
CA GLU A 67 4.27 -7.84 -10.55
C GLU A 67 4.44 -8.31 -9.10
N TYR A 68 4.11 -9.57 -8.82
CA TYR A 68 4.30 -10.13 -7.48
C TYR A 68 5.78 -10.40 -7.18
N VAL A 69 6.14 -10.25 -5.90
CA VAL A 69 7.49 -10.54 -5.40
C VAL A 69 7.50 -11.93 -4.78
N ASP A 70 8.08 -12.93 -5.47
CA ASP A 70 8.06 -14.34 -5.04
C ASP A 70 8.56 -14.57 -3.60
N SER A 71 9.65 -13.89 -3.21
CA SER A 71 10.20 -14.00 -1.86
C SER A 71 9.24 -13.46 -0.79
N ALA A 72 8.52 -12.39 -1.11
CA ALA A 72 7.48 -11.84 -0.23
C ALA A 72 6.28 -12.80 -0.12
N LEU A 73 5.85 -13.40 -1.24
CA LEU A 73 4.77 -14.40 -1.22
C LEU A 73 5.17 -15.62 -0.37
N ALA A 74 6.41 -16.09 -0.47
CA ALA A 74 6.90 -17.20 0.36
C ALA A 74 6.91 -16.84 1.86
N GLU A 75 7.33 -15.61 2.21
CA GLU A 75 7.28 -15.12 3.58
C GLU A 75 5.84 -15.03 4.10
N ILE A 76 4.91 -14.54 3.27
CA ILE A 76 3.47 -14.48 3.58
C ILE A 76 2.90 -15.88 3.80
N ASN A 77 3.24 -16.87 2.97
CA ASN A 77 2.79 -18.26 3.14
C ASN A 77 3.22 -18.83 4.50
N THR A 78 4.44 -18.53 4.94
CA THR A 78 4.94 -18.92 6.27
C THR A 78 4.27 -18.13 7.39
N PHE A 79 3.95 -16.85 7.15
CA PHE A 79 3.29 -16.01 8.15
C PHE A 79 1.82 -16.41 8.37
N LEU A 80 1.11 -16.72 7.28
CA LEU A 80 -0.31 -17.07 7.23
C LEU A 80 -0.57 -18.58 7.24
N ALA A 81 0.45 -19.38 7.54
CA ALA A 81 0.35 -20.82 7.78
C ALA A 81 -0.63 -21.15 8.91
N ASP A 82 -1.07 -22.40 8.98
CA ASP A 82 -1.91 -22.86 10.08
C ASP A 82 -1.11 -22.82 11.39
N PHE A 83 -1.41 -21.85 12.24
CA PHE A 83 -0.65 -21.63 13.47
C PHE A 83 -0.72 -22.79 14.48
N ARG A 84 -1.65 -23.74 14.30
CA ARG A 84 -1.84 -24.87 15.23
C ARG A 84 -0.87 -26.01 14.99
N ASN A 85 -0.49 -26.25 13.74
CA ASN A 85 0.38 -27.37 13.36
C ASN A 85 1.54 -26.95 12.44
N GLY A 86 1.59 -25.70 12.01
CA GLY A 86 2.64 -25.16 11.14
C GLY A 86 2.52 -25.58 9.67
N GLU A 87 1.46 -26.29 9.29
CA GLU A 87 1.25 -26.65 7.89
C GLU A 87 1.06 -25.39 7.04
N GLN A 88 1.74 -25.37 5.89
CA GLN A 88 1.71 -24.26 4.96
C GLN A 88 0.97 -24.64 3.68
N LEU A 89 0.46 -23.62 3.01
CA LEU A 89 -0.11 -23.67 1.67
C LEU A 89 0.27 -22.37 0.97
N VAL A 90 0.26 -22.37 -0.37
CA VAL A 90 0.29 -21.14 -1.14
C VAL A 90 -0.99 -20.35 -0.87
N ILE A 91 -0.84 -19.12 -0.36
CA ILE A 91 -1.92 -18.16 -0.24
C ILE A 91 -2.18 -17.54 -1.61
N ASP A 92 -3.45 -17.42 -1.96
CA ASP A 92 -3.88 -16.79 -3.21
C ASP A 92 -3.46 -15.31 -3.25
N PRO A 93 -2.60 -14.88 -4.18
CA PRO A 93 -2.23 -13.47 -4.30
C PRO A 93 -3.42 -12.54 -4.51
N ALA A 94 -4.52 -13.01 -5.12
CA ALA A 94 -5.74 -12.21 -5.28
C ALA A 94 -6.42 -11.91 -3.94
N LEU A 95 -6.22 -12.74 -2.90
CA LEU A 95 -6.64 -12.44 -1.53
C LEU A 95 -5.86 -11.25 -0.97
N LEU A 96 -4.56 -11.18 -1.24
CA LEU A 96 -3.69 -10.08 -0.82
C LEU A 96 -4.09 -8.78 -1.50
N ASP A 97 -4.36 -8.84 -2.81
CA ASP A 97 -4.87 -7.70 -3.57
C ASP A 97 -6.23 -7.22 -3.03
N LEU A 98 -7.12 -8.15 -2.70
CA LEU A 98 -8.42 -7.82 -2.13
C LEU A 98 -8.29 -7.08 -0.79
N ILE A 99 -7.52 -7.62 0.16
CA ILE A 99 -7.39 -6.96 1.46
C ILE A 99 -6.57 -5.67 1.39
N TYR A 100 -5.66 -5.54 0.42
CA TYR A 100 -5.00 -4.27 0.11
C TYR A 100 -6.02 -3.22 -0.33
N ASP A 101 -6.84 -3.52 -1.34
CA ASP A 101 -7.84 -2.58 -1.85
C ASP A 101 -8.91 -2.23 -0.79
N VAL A 102 -9.27 -3.19 0.07
CA VAL A 102 -10.12 -2.91 1.24
C VAL A 102 -9.47 -1.88 2.16
N ARG A 103 -8.20 -2.06 2.52
CA ARG A 103 -7.47 -1.11 3.38
C ARG A 103 -7.36 0.27 2.72
N GLU A 104 -7.05 0.32 1.43
CA GLU A 104 -6.95 1.59 0.68
C GLU A 104 -8.30 2.34 0.66
N SER A 105 -9.41 1.63 0.48
CA SER A 105 -10.76 2.23 0.56
C SER A 105 -11.10 2.82 1.94
N LEU A 106 -10.37 2.43 2.98
CA LEU A 106 -10.50 2.87 4.36
C LEU A 106 -9.42 3.89 4.78
N GLY A 107 -8.68 4.45 3.80
CA GLY A 107 -7.66 5.47 4.02
C GLY A 107 -6.22 4.96 4.04
N GLY A 108 -5.99 3.70 3.66
CA GLY A 108 -4.66 3.13 3.36
C GLY A 108 -3.77 2.85 4.57
N GLY A 109 -4.23 3.13 5.79
CA GLY A 109 -3.49 2.92 7.03
C GLY A 109 -3.82 1.62 7.75
N GLY A 110 -2.99 1.29 8.74
CA GLY A 110 -3.26 0.21 9.71
C GLY A 110 -2.66 -1.14 9.33
N ALA A 111 -2.44 -1.96 10.36
CA ALA A 111 -2.04 -3.35 10.21
C ALA A 111 -3.25 -4.27 10.39
N PHE A 112 -3.33 -5.31 9.58
CA PHE A 112 -4.31 -6.37 9.77
C PHE A 112 -3.92 -7.21 10.98
N GLU A 113 -4.83 -7.34 11.93
CA GLU A 113 -4.69 -8.32 13.01
C GLU A 113 -5.27 -9.63 12.49
N VAL A 114 -4.41 -10.63 12.30
CA VAL A 114 -4.77 -11.92 11.74
C VAL A 114 -5.21 -12.84 12.87
N ILE A 115 -6.45 -13.29 12.79
CA ILE A 115 -7.02 -14.33 13.64
C ILE A 115 -6.72 -15.70 13.02
N SER A 116 -7.02 -15.85 11.73
CA SER A 116 -6.78 -17.09 10.99
C SER A 116 -6.61 -16.83 9.49
N ALA A 117 -5.88 -17.69 8.79
CA ALA A 117 -5.67 -17.64 7.35
C ALA A 117 -5.73 -19.06 6.77
N TYR A 118 -4.63 -19.65 6.29
CA TYR A 118 -4.69 -21.06 5.93
C TYR A 118 -5.07 -21.93 7.15
N ARG A 119 -5.96 -22.90 6.92
CA ARG A 119 -6.31 -23.93 7.89
C ARG A 119 -6.03 -25.28 7.26
N SER A 120 -5.25 -26.12 7.93
CA SER A 120 -5.08 -27.51 7.52
C SER A 120 -6.42 -28.26 7.57
N PRO A 121 -6.57 -29.36 6.79
CA PRO A 121 -7.74 -30.23 6.90
C PRO A 121 -7.99 -30.72 8.33
N ALA A 122 -6.92 -31.04 9.07
CA ALA A 122 -6.99 -31.47 10.47
C ALA A 122 -7.55 -30.36 11.39
N THR A 123 -7.05 -29.14 11.27
CA THR A 123 -7.57 -27.98 12.02
C THR A 123 -9.02 -27.69 11.66
N ASN A 124 -9.38 -27.71 10.37
CA ASN A 124 -10.74 -27.42 9.95
C ASN A 124 -11.72 -28.45 10.55
N GLU A 125 -11.39 -29.73 10.52
CA GLU A 125 -12.23 -30.77 11.13
C GLU A 125 -12.34 -30.62 12.65
N MET A 126 -11.24 -30.32 13.33
CA MET A 126 -11.22 -30.06 14.76
C MET A 126 -12.11 -28.86 15.16
N LEU A 127 -12.15 -27.79 14.34
CA LEU A 127 -13.03 -26.65 14.59
C LEU A 127 -14.50 -26.96 14.26
N ARG A 128 -14.75 -27.77 13.24
CA ARG A 128 -16.10 -28.26 12.89
C ARG A 128 -16.71 -29.13 13.98
N SER A 129 -15.92 -29.98 14.63
CA SER A 129 -16.43 -30.82 15.72
C SER A 129 -16.84 -30.01 16.95
N LYS A 130 -16.37 -28.75 17.06
CA LYS A 130 -16.63 -27.85 18.19
C LYS A 130 -17.67 -26.77 17.88
N SER A 131 -18.03 -26.57 16.61
CA SER A 131 -18.98 -25.53 16.22
C SER A 131 -19.66 -25.83 14.88
N SER A 132 -20.91 -25.38 14.73
CA SER A 132 -21.64 -25.41 13.45
C SER A 132 -21.23 -24.28 12.49
N GLY A 133 -20.40 -23.33 12.94
CA GLY A 133 -20.00 -22.15 12.17
C GLY A 133 -18.85 -22.36 11.18
N VAL A 134 -18.34 -23.58 11.06
CA VAL A 134 -17.19 -23.90 10.19
C VAL A 134 -17.64 -24.80 9.04
N ALA A 135 -17.42 -24.35 7.81
CA ALA A 135 -17.79 -25.07 6.61
C ALA A 135 -16.85 -26.26 6.33
N LYS A 136 -17.40 -27.35 5.79
CA LYS A 136 -16.61 -28.50 5.32
C LYS A 136 -15.66 -28.12 4.18
N ASN A 137 -16.16 -27.33 3.22
CA ASN A 137 -15.42 -26.85 2.05
C ASN A 137 -15.06 -25.37 2.23
N SER A 138 -14.37 -25.06 3.32
CA SER A 138 -13.99 -23.68 3.66
C SER A 138 -12.92 -23.13 2.71
N GLN A 139 -13.03 -21.86 2.32
CA GLN A 139 -12.00 -21.17 1.52
C GLN A 139 -10.63 -21.10 2.23
N HIS A 140 -10.59 -21.15 3.57
CA HIS A 140 -9.34 -21.29 4.33
C HIS A 140 -8.53 -22.57 4.01
N LEU A 141 -9.18 -23.66 3.58
CA LEU A 141 -8.49 -24.90 3.18
C LEU A 141 -7.72 -24.71 1.86
N LEU A 142 -8.09 -23.69 1.08
CA LEU A 142 -7.59 -23.43 -0.26
C LEU A 142 -6.60 -22.27 -0.31
N GLY A 143 -6.31 -21.62 0.83
CA GLY A 143 -5.45 -20.43 0.87
C GLY A 143 -6.14 -19.14 0.40
N ASN A 144 -7.47 -19.19 0.28
CA ASN A 144 -8.28 -18.13 -0.36
C ASN A 144 -9.04 -17.27 0.65
N ALA A 145 -8.79 -17.43 1.95
CA ALA A 145 -9.54 -16.72 2.99
C ALA A 145 -8.68 -16.27 4.17
N ILE A 146 -9.12 -15.20 4.81
CA ILE A 146 -8.50 -14.65 6.01
C ILE A 146 -9.57 -14.10 6.97
N ASP A 147 -9.37 -14.35 8.25
CA ASP A 147 -10.14 -13.78 9.35
C ASP A 147 -9.31 -12.66 9.99
N VAL A 148 -9.80 -11.43 9.91
CA VAL A 148 -9.02 -10.25 10.31
C VAL A 148 -9.81 -9.18 11.05
N ARG A 149 -9.06 -8.34 11.75
CA ARG A 149 -9.41 -6.94 12.06
C ARG A 149 -8.43 -6.02 11.34
N LEU A 150 -8.77 -4.75 11.22
CA LEU A 150 -7.84 -3.72 10.78
C LEU A 150 -7.65 -2.69 11.90
N ARG A 151 -6.42 -2.51 12.38
CA ARG A 151 -6.14 -1.60 13.51
C ARG A 151 -6.60 -0.19 13.18
N GLY A 152 -7.34 0.42 14.11
CA GLY A 152 -7.88 1.76 13.95
C GLY A 152 -9.19 1.83 13.15
N VAL A 153 -9.71 0.70 12.66
CA VAL A 153 -10.97 0.61 11.92
C VAL A 153 -11.93 -0.32 12.63
N SER A 154 -13.21 0.06 12.71
CA SER A 154 -14.23 -0.82 13.29
C SER A 154 -14.48 -2.04 12.40
N THR A 155 -14.79 -3.21 12.98
CA THR A 155 -15.10 -4.40 12.18
C THR A 155 -16.38 -4.24 11.33
N THR A 156 -17.24 -3.28 11.67
CA THR A 156 -18.40 -2.90 10.84
C THR A 156 -17.95 -2.21 9.55
N ASP A 157 -17.07 -1.21 9.65
CA ASP A 157 -16.57 -0.47 8.48
C ASP A 157 -15.70 -1.36 7.59
N LEU A 158 -14.87 -2.22 8.21
CA LEU A 158 -14.08 -3.21 7.49
C LEU A 158 -14.96 -4.16 6.67
N ARG A 159 -16.05 -4.65 7.26
CA ARG A 159 -17.04 -5.49 6.57
C ARG A 159 -17.66 -4.74 5.40
N ASP A 160 -18.12 -3.51 5.62
CA ASP A 160 -18.83 -2.75 4.59
C ASP A 160 -17.91 -2.40 3.42
N ALA A 161 -16.66 -2.04 3.69
CA ALA A 161 -15.63 -1.87 2.68
C ALA A 161 -15.40 -3.16 1.86
N ALA A 162 -15.20 -4.30 2.53
CA ALA A 162 -15.02 -5.59 1.84
C ALA A 162 -16.22 -5.99 0.99
N ILE A 163 -17.44 -5.77 1.49
CA ILE A 163 -18.68 -6.01 0.73
C ILE A 163 -18.73 -5.10 -0.50
N SER A 164 -18.39 -3.82 -0.37
CA SER A 164 -18.49 -2.85 -1.46
C SER A 164 -17.68 -3.23 -2.71
N LEU A 165 -16.56 -3.92 -2.52
CA LEU A 165 -15.70 -4.34 -3.62
C LEU A 165 -16.28 -5.48 -4.47
N GLN A 166 -17.24 -6.26 -3.95
CA GLN A 166 -17.90 -7.37 -4.67
C GLN A 166 -16.91 -8.37 -5.30
N ARG A 167 -15.78 -8.62 -4.64
CA ARG A 167 -14.68 -9.49 -5.11
C ARG A 167 -14.56 -10.84 -4.40
N GLY A 168 -15.52 -11.16 -3.53
CA GLY A 168 -15.66 -12.50 -2.98
C GLY A 168 -16.56 -12.58 -1.74
N GLY A 169 -16.37 -13.60 -0.92
CA GLY A 169 -17.18 -13.84 0.27
C GLY A 169 -16.80 -12.95 1.45
N VAL A 170 -17.80 -12.42 2.16
CA VAL A 170 -17.59 -11.64 3.40
C VAL A 170 -18.47 -12.18 4.51
N GLY A 171 -17.86 -12.60 5.63
CA GLY A 171 -18.56 -13.04 6.84
C GLY A 171 -18.35 -12.08 7.99
N TYR A 172 -19.40 -11.71 8.73
CA TYR A 172 -19.29 -10.78 9.85
C TYR A 172 -19.54 -11.41 11.22
N TYR A 173 -18.47 -11.55 12.00
CA TYR A 173 -18.51 -12.23 13.29
C TYR A 173 -18.48 -11.23 14.44
N LYS A 174 -19.54 -10.43 14.57
CA LYS A 174 -19.64 -9.34 15.57
C LYS A 174 -19.29 -9.76 17.01
N LYS A 175 -19.72 -10.95 17.45
CA LYS A 175 -19.46 -11.43 18.82
C LYS A 175 -17.99 -11.79 19.07
N SER A 176 -17.32 -12.31 18.04
CA SER A 176 -15.90 -12.66 18.08
C SER A 176 -14.99 -11.52 17.61
N ASP A 177 -15.61 -10.44 17.15
CA ASP A 177 -14.99 -9.22 16.65
C ASP A 177 -13.97 -9.48 15.53
N PHE A 178 -14.41 -10.07 14.41
CA PHE A 178 -13.59 -10.15 13.20
C PHE A 178 -14.45 -10.18 11.94
N VAL A 179 -13.80 -9.94 10.80
CA VAL A 179 -14.37 -10.08 9.46
C VAL A 179 -13.65 -11.21 8.74
N HIS A 180 -14.42 -12.14 8.21
CA HIS A 180 -13.95 -13.13 7.24
C HIS A 180 -13.98 -12.50 5.85
N ILE A 181 -12.89 -12.62 5.09
CA ILE A 181 -12.79 -12.17 3.70
C ILE A 181 -12.21 -13.32 2.87
N ASP A 182 -12.83 -13.66 1.74
CA ASP A 182 -12.32 -14.67 0.80
C ASP A 182 -12.49 -14.30 -0.67
N THR A 183 -11.74 -14.96 -1.56
CA THR A 183 -11.79 -14.81 -3.03
C THR A 183 -12.74 -15.81 -3.71
N GLY A 184 -13.63 -16.47 -2.95
CA GLY A 184 -14.67 -17.34 -3.49
C GLY A 184 -15.84 -16.57 -4.14
N SER A 185 -16.98 -17.24 -4.33
CA SER A 185 -18.18 -16.58 -4.89
C SER A 185 -18.66 -15.43 -4.00
N VAL A 186 -19.09 -14.33 -4.61
CA VAL A 186 -19.68 -13.17 -3.91
C VAL A 186 -20.88 -13.60 -3.08
N ARG A 187 -20.75 -13.51 -1.76
CA ARG A 187 -21.77 -13.87 -0.77
C ARG A 187 -21.50 -13.18 0.56
N ARG A 188 -22.50 -13.14 1.41
CA ARG A 188 -22.46 -12.42 2.70
C ARG A 188 -23.12 -13.27 3.77
N TRP A 189 -22.57 -13.31 4.98
CA TRP A 189 -23.19 -13.99 6.13
C TRP A 189 -22.81 -13.37 7.47
#